data_AF-A0A3A4SMH0-F1
#
_entry.id   AF-A0A3A4SMH0-F1
#
_cell.length_a   1.000
_cell.length_b   1.000
_cell.length_c   1.000
_cell.angle_alpha   90.00
_cell.angle_beta   90.00
_cell.angle_gamma   90.00
#
_symmetry.space_group_name_H-M   'P 1'
#
loop_
_entity.id
_entity.type
_entity.pdbx_description
1 polymer ?
#
loop_
_entity_poly.entity_id
_entity_poly.type
_entity_poly.pdbx_seq_one_letter_code
_entity_poly.pdbx_strand_id
1 'polypeptide(L)' 'MQISKKEMKIRLAELENLIRETRQRLPAHSTKPPIMMELLAYEDEYETLLTELNQIPDK' A
#
# COMPACT_ATOMS: atom_id res chain seq x y z
N MET A 1 -11.11 -11.54 -9.41
CA MET A 1 -11.43 -12.09 -8.06
C MET A 1 -11.71 -10.89 -7.18
N GLN A 2 -12.93 -10.73 -6.65
CA GLN A 2 -13.19 -9.74 -5.61
C GLN A 2 -12.70 -10.32 -4.28
N ILE A 3 -11.72 -9.67 -3.67
CA ILE A 3 -11.24 -9.94 -2.31
C ILE A 3 -12.26 -9.41 -1.30
N SER A 4 -12.43 -10.11 -0.18
CA SER A 4 -13.38 -9.75 0.87
C SER A 4 -12.92 -8.54 1.69
N LYS A 5 -13.85 -7.86 2.38
CA LYS A 5 -13.55 -6.74 3.31
C LYS A 5 -12.46 -7.11 4.34
N LYS A 6 -12.43 -8.37 4.79
CA LYS A 6 -11.41 -8.87 5.72
C LYS A 6 -10.04 -8.98 5.05
N GLU A 7 -9.99 -9.54 3.84
CA GLU A 7 -8.76 -9.67 3.06
C GLU A 7 -8.19 -8.30 2.68
N MET A 8 -9.04 -7.34 2.31
CA MET A 8 -8.64 -5.95 2.06
C MET A 8 -7.96 -5.33 3.29
N LYS A 9 -8.53 -5.49 4.49
CA LYS A 9 -7.92 -4.99 5.73
C LYS A 9 -6.59 -5.64 6.05
N ILE A 10 -6.45 -6.95 5.81
CA ILE A 10 -5.18 -7.66 5.98
C ILE A 10 -4.15 -7.11 5.00
N ARG A 11 -4.53 -6.95 3.73
CA ARG A 11 -3.65 -6.43 2.69
C ARG A 11 -3.21 -4.99 2.95
N LEU A 12 -4.09 -4.12 3.41
CA LEU A 12 -3.76 -2.75 3.81
C LEU A 12 -2.69 -2.73 4.92
N ALA A 13 -2.80 -3.60 5.93
CA ALA A 13 -1.81 -3.70 7.00
C ALA A 13 -0.45 -4.25 6.50
N GLU A 14 -0.46 -5.16 5.52
CA GLU A 14 0.77 -5.59 4.85
C GLU A 14 1.43 -4.45 4.07
N LEU A 15 0.64 -3.71 3.29
CA LEU A 15 1.11 -2.57 2.51
C LEU A 15 1.70 -1.46 3.40
N GLU A 16 1.10 -1.16 4.55
CA GLU A 16 1.67 -0.21 5.52
C GLU A 16 3.07 -0.62 6.00
N ASN A 17 3.27 -1.92 6.26
CA ASN A 17 4.59 -2.43 6.64
C ASN A 17 5.58 -2.34 5.48
N LEU A 18 5.17 -2.72 4.26
CA LEU A 18 6.01 -2.65 3.06
C LEU A 18 6.42 -1.21 2.76
N ILE A 19 5.48 -0.27 2.77
CA ILE A 19 5.73 1.17 2.60
C ILE A 19 6.73 1.67 3.63
N ARG A 20 6.55 1.32 4.92
CA ARG A 20 7.47 1.72 5.99
C ARG A 20 8.88 1.18 5.76
N GLU A 21 9.01 -0.10 5.44
CA GLU A 21 10.31 -0.72 5.19
C GLU A 21 11.00 -0.16 3.94
N THR A 22 10.26 0.04 2.85
CA THR A 22 10.80 0.61 1.61
C THR A 22 11.23 2.06 1.82
N ARG A 23 10.48 2.84 2.60
CA ARG A 23 10.89 4.21 3.02
C ARG A 23 12.16 4.21 3.85
N GLN A 24 12.38 3.23 4.73
CA GLN A 24 13.63 3.11 5.50
C GLN A 24 14.84 2.76 4.62
N ARG A 25 14.62 2.08 3.49
CA ARG A 25 15.65 1.74 2.51
C ARG A 25 15.94 2.88 1.53
N LEU A 26 15.08 3.91 1.46
CA LEU A 26 15.32 5.08 0.62
C LEU A 26 16.53 5.87 1.15
N PRO A 27 17.54 6.16 0.30
CA PRO A 27 18.63 7.03 0.68
C PRO A 27 18.11 8.45 0.99
N ALA A 28 18.59 9.06 2.08
CA ALA A 28 18.19 10.41 2.51
C ALA A 28 18.38 11.51 1.44
N HIS A 29 19.25 11.27 0.45
CA HIS A 29 19.63 12.25 -0.58
C HIS A 29 19.65 11.66 -2.00
N SER A 30 19.08 10.47 -2.21
CA SER A 30 19.09 9.84 -3.53
C SER A 30 17.82 9.03 -3.74
N THR A 31 17.05 9.40 -4.75
CA THR A 31 15.96 8.58 -5.28
C THR A 31 16.59 7.45 -6.07
N LYS A 32 16.88 6.30 -5.45
CA LYS A 32 17.17 5.08 -6.22
C LYS A 32 15.90 4.75 -7.00
N PRO A 33 15.88 4.88 -8.34
CA PRO A 33 14.64 4.77 -9.11
C PRO A 33 13.87 3.47 -8.86
N PRO A 34 14.52 2.29 -8.72
CA PRO A 34 13.80 1.05 -8.43
C PRO A 34 13.03 1.07 -7.10
N ILE A 35 13.64 1.60 -6.04
CA ILE A 35 13.02 1.65 -4.68
C ILE A 35 11.88 2.65 -4.67
N MET A 36 12.01 3.77 -5.39
CA MET A 36 10.94 4.75 -5.51
C MET A 36 9.76 4.20 -6.31
N MET A 37 10.01 3.47 -7.41
CA MET A 37 8.94 2.83 -8.19
C MET A 37 8.23 1.74 -7.38
N GLU A 38 8.96 0.97 -6.58
CA GLU A 38 8.38 -0.02 -5.65
C GLU A 38 7.53 0.67 -4.57
N LEU A 39 8.02 1.76 -3.98
CA LEU A 39 7.27 2.54 -3.00
C LEU A 39 5.97 3.10 -3.59
N LEU A 40 6.05 3.72 -4.77
CA LEU A 40 4.89 4.28 -5.46
C LEU A 40 3.86 3.19 -5.79
N ALA A 41 4.30 2.00 -6.22
CA ALA A 41 3.39 0.89 -6.48
C ALA A 41 2.65 0.44 -5.21
N TYR A 42 3.32 0.41 -4.06
CA TYR A 42 2.66 0.09 -2.79
C TYR A 42 1.69 1.19 -2.33
N GLU A 43 2.05 2.46 -2.52
CA GLU A 43 1.19 3.60 -2.20
C GLU A 43 -0.06 3.62 -3.09
N ASP A 44 0.09 3.39 -4.40
CA ASP A 44 -1.03 3.30 -5.35
C ASP A 44 -1.97 2.11 -5.02
N GLU A 45 -1.41 0.94 -4.66
CA GLU A 45 -2.21 -0.23 -4.26
C GLU A 45 -2.98 0.06 -2.95
N TYR A 46 -2.32 0.71 -1.98
CA TYR A 46 -2.94 1.07 -0.70
C TYR A 46 -4.14 2.01 -0.91
N GLU A 47 -3.96 3.09 -1.68
CA GLU A 47 -5.01 4.06 -1.96
C GLU A 47 -6.18 3.43 -2.72
N THR A 48 -5.89 2.55 -3.68
CA THR A 48 -6.91 1.80 -4.43
C THR A 48 -7.74 0.93 -3.48
N LEU A 49 -7.09 0.11 -2.65
CA LEU A 49 -7.77 -0.77 -1.71
C LEU A 49 -8.52 -0.02 -0.62
N LEU A 50 -7.98 1.09 -0.13
CA LEU A 50 -8.64 1.93 0.87
C LEU A 50 -9.89 2.57 0.29
N THR A 51 -9.82 3.04 -0.96
CA THR A 51 -10.97 3.58 -1.68
C THR A 51 -12.05 2.51 -1.86
N GLU A 52 -11.68 1.30 -2.31
CA GLU A 52 -12.61 0.18 -2.44
C GLU A 52 -13.24 -0.19 -1.10
N LEU A 53 -12.45 -0.25 -0.03
CA LEU A 53 -12.91 -0.58 1.32
C LEU A 53 -13.95 0.43 1.81
N ASN A 54 -13.73 1.73 1.57
CA ASN A 54 -14.62 2.81 1.97
C ASN A 54 -15.93 2.85 1.18
N GLN A 55 -15.97 2.25 -0.01
CA GLN A 55 -17.20 2.11 -0.79
C GLN A 55 -18.09 0.96 -0.30
N ILE A 56 -17.58 0.08 0.58
CA ILE A 56 -18.37 -1.00 1.17
C ILE A 56 -19.10 -0.47 2.41
N PRO A 57 -20.43 -0.24 2.36
CA PRO A 57 -21.18 0.27 3.50
C PRO A 57 -21.07 -0.68 4.69
N ASP A 58 -20.79 -0.13 5.87
CA ASP A 58 -21.00 -0.84 7.14
C ASP A 58 -22.51 -0.95 7.34
N LYS A 59 -23.04 -2.15 7.11
CA LYS A 59 -24.45 -2.49 7.38
C LYS A 59 -24.75 -2.45 8.88
#